data_AF-A0A9P6CLE4-F1
#
_entry.id   AF-A0A9P6CLE4-F1
#
_cell.length_a   1.000
_cell.length_b   1.000
_cell.length_c   1.000
_cell.angle_alpha   90.00
_cell.angle_beta   90.00
_cell.angle_gamma   90.00
#
_symmetry.space_group_name_H-M   'P 1'
#
loop_
_entity.id
_entity.type
_entity.pdbx_description
1 polymer ?
#
loop_
_entity_poly.entity_id
_entity_poly.type
_entity_poly.pdbx_seq_one_letter_code
_entity_poly.pdbx_strand_id
1 'polypeptide(L)'
;VMRAMRAIMDFIFCSQSLLLSEEALTFLDNYLQEFHIHKVSIVESHGRLHANGPVDHFHIPKLEMLGIITRSTRLVGAPYQYTSDVTERCHIHYVKLPY
;
A
#
# COMPACT_ATOMS: atom_id res chain seq x y z
N VAL A 1 -12.94 -11.78 5.07
CA VAL A 1 -11.73 -11.16 5.66
C VAL A 1 -10.43 -11.68 5.03
N MET A 2 -10.11 -12.98 5.14
CA MET A 2 -8.80 -13.51 4.73
C MET A 2 -8.41 -13.23 3.27
N ARG A 3 -9.35 -13.28 2.31
CA ARG A 3 -9.08 -12.96 0.91
C ARG A 3 -8.67 -11.51 0.70
N ALA A 4 -9.39 -10.56 1.31
CA ALA A 4 -9.04 -9.15 1.26
C ALA A 4 -7.65 -8.90 1.89
N MET A 5 -7.39 -9.50 3.06
CA MET A 5 -6.09 -9.37 3.73
C MET A 5 -4.94 -9.95 2.89
N ARG A 6 -5.14 -11.11 2.26
CA ARG A 6 -4.15 -11.69 1.36
C ARG A 6 -3.90 -10.81 0.14
N ALA A 7 -4.96 -10.39 -0.55
CA ALA A 7 -4.84 -9.57 -1.76
C ALA A 7 -4.08 -8.25 -1.50
N ILE A 8 -4.36 -7.57 -0.38
CA ILE A 8 -3.61 -6.34 -0.03
C ILE A 8 -2.17 -6.63 0.38
N MET A 9 -1.90 -7.75 1.07
CA MET A 9 -0.52 -8.15 1.38
C MET A 9 0.27 -8.45 0.10
N ASP A 10 -0.30 -9.25 -0.80
CA ASP A 10 0.31 -9.61 -2.08
C ASP A 10 0.60 -8.33 -2.91
N PHE A 11 -0.34 -7.39 -2.94
CA PHE A 11 -0.11 -6.06 -3.54
C PHE A 11 1.09 -5.33 -2.92
N ILE A 12 1.10 -5.18 -1.59
CA ILE A 12 2.14 -4.44 -0.87
C ILE A 12 3.52 -5.07 -1.12
N PHE A 13 3.64 -6.38 -0.97
CA PHE A 13 4.91 -7.08 -1.18
C PHE A 13 5.39 -7.00 -2.63
N CYS A 14 4.52 -7.22 -3.62
CA CYS A 14 4.92 -7.08 -5.02
C CYS A 14 5.32 -5.64 -5.37
N SER A 15 4.64 -4.63 -4.84
CA SER A 15 4.92 -3.22 -5.12
C SER A 15 6.29 -2.73 -4.62
N GLN A 16 6.91 -3.46 -3.69
CA GLN A 16 8.23 -3.17 -3.15
C GLN A 16 9.38 -3.68 -4.03
N SER A 17 9.09 -4.37 -5.14
CA SER A 17 10.13 -4.83 -6.06
C SER A 17 10.92 -3.66 -6.65
N LEU A 18 12.25 -3.83 -6.76
CA LEU A 18 13.15 -2.86 -7.40
C LEU A 18 12.87 -2.70 -8.90
N LEU A 19 12.36 -3.77 -9.51
CA LEU A 19 12.03 -3.86 -10.93
C LEU A 19 10.62 -4.41 -11.07
N LEU A 20 9.76 -3.65 -11.74
CA LEU A 20 8.38 -4.01 -12.03
C LEU A 20 8.23 -4.15 -13.54
N SER A 21 8.01 -5.38 -14.01
CA SER A 21 7.64 -5.66 -15.40
C SER A 21 6.16 -5.34 -15.63
N GLU A 22 5.73 -5.20 -16.89
CA GLU A 22 4.30 -5.03 -17.22
C GLU A 22 3.42 -6.18 -16.72
N GLU A 23 3.97 -7.40 -16.67
CA GLU A 23 3.30 -8.55 -16.07
C GLU A 23 3.08 -8.33 -14.56
N ALA A 24 4.11 -7.87 -13.84
CA ALA A 24 4.00 -7.55 -12.42
C ALA A 24 3.00 -6.41 -12.16
N LEU A 25 2.95 -5.40 -13.04
CA LEU A 25 1.95 -4.33 -12.97
C LEU A 25 0.53 -4.86 -13.16
N THR A 26 0.34 -5.79 -14.07
CA THR A 26 -0.96 -6.45 -14.28
C THR A 26 -1.39 -7.26 -13.05
N PHE A 27 -0.45 -7.96 -12.39
CA PHE A 27 -0.74 -8.62 -11.12
C PHE A 27 -1.12 -7.64 -10.01
N LEU A 28 -0.44 -6.50 -9.89
CA LEU A 28 -0.80 -5.46 -8.92
C LEU A 28 -2.22 -4.94 -9.15
N ASP A 29 -2.61 -4.66 -10.39
CA ASP A 29 -3.97 -4.24 -10.71
C ASP A 29 -5.00 -5.31 -10.30
N ASN A 30 -4.70 -6.59 -10.56
CA ASN A 30 -5.56 -7.72 -10.18
C ASN A 30 -5.69 -7.89 -8.65
N TYR A 31 -4.58 -7.79 -7.90
CA TYR A 31 -4.60 -7.88 -6.44
C TYR A 31 -5.40 -6.73 -5.83
N LEU A 32 -5.27 -5.53 -6.36
CA LEU A 32 -6.03 -4.38 -5.89
C LEU A 32 -7.53 -4.53 -6.20
N GLN A 33 -7.87 -5.07 -7.36
CA GLN A 33 -9.25 -5.41 -7.71
C GLN A 33 -9.83 -6.48 -6.77
N GLU A 34 -9.10 -7.57 -6.52
CA GLU A 34 -9.53 -8.62 -5.59
C GLU A 34 -9.75 -8.06 -4.18
N PHE A 35 -8.84 -7.18 -3.73
CA PHE A 35 -9.01 -6.47 -2.46
C PHE A 35 -10.30 -5.64 -2.45
N HIS A 36 -10.58 -4.86 -3.50
CA HIS A 36 -11.79 -4.04 -3.58
C HIS A 36 -13.09 -4.86 -3.59
N ILE A 37 -13.08 -6.04 -4.19
CA ILE A 37 -14.22 -6.98 -4.17
C ILE A 37 -14.46 -7.49 -2.75
N HIS A 38 -13.41 -7.80 -1.99
CA HIS A 38 -13.53 -8.48 -0.70
C HIS A 38 -13.44 -7.58 0.54
N LYS A 39 -13.05 -6.30 0.42
CA LYS A 39 -12.86 -5.38 1.56
C LYS A 39 -14.11 -5.16 2.41
N VAL A 40 -15.31 -5.32 1.83
CA VAL A 40 -16.58 -5.20 2.58
C VAL A 40 -16.63 -6.18 3.76
N SER A 41 -16.06 -7.37 3.59
CA SER A 41 -16.02 -8.38 4.66
C SER A 41 -15.19 -7.96 5.88
N ILE A 42 -14.28 -6.99 5.74
CA ILE A 42 -13.51 -6.41 6.87
C ILE A 42 -14.39 -5.47 7.69
N VAL A 43 -15.28 -4.72 7.02
CA VAL A 43 -16.23 -3.82 7.65
C VAL A 43 -17.30 -4.63 8.39
N GLU A 44 -17.88 -5.63 7.73
CA GLU A 44 -18.89 -6.53 8.32
C GLU A 44 -18.38 -7.28 9.55
N SER A 45 -17.09 -7.59 9.61
CA SER A 45 -16.46 -8.22 10.78
C SER A 45 -16.04 -7.24 11.87
N HIS A 46 -16.47 -5.98 11.80
CA HIS A 46 -16.03 -4.89 12.68
C HIS A 46 -14.49 -4.75 12.78
N GLY A 47 -13.77 -5.09 11.71
CA GLY A 47 -12.31 -5.08 11.67
C GLY A 47 -11.69 -3.68 11.66
N ARG A 48 -12.50 -2.63 11.47
CA ARG A 48 -12.09 -1.23 11.54
C ARG A 48 -12.72 -0.57 12.76
N LEU A 49 -11.89 -0.09 13.67
CA LEU A 49 -12.28 0.57 14.91
C LEU A 49 -11.74 2.01 14.94
N HIS A 50 -12.52 2.93 15.51
CA HIS A 50 -12.07 4.23 15.99
C HIS A 50 -12.22 4.29 17.51
N ALA A 51 -11.81 5.40 18.12
CA ALA A 51 -12.00 5.64 19.56
C ALA A 51 -13.48 5.48 20.00
N ASN A 52 -14.43 5.70 19.08
CA ASN A 52 -15.87 5.65 19.33
C ASN A 52 -16.52 4.32 18.91
N GLY A 53 -15.74 3.29 18.55
CA GLY A 53 -16.26 1.97 18.15
C GLY A 53 -16.05 1.60 16.68
N PRO A 54 -16.80 0.59 16.17
CA PRO A 54 -16.69 0.11 14.79
C PRO A 54 -17.06 1.16 13.75
N VAL A 55 -16.44 1.06 12.58
CA VAL A 55 -16.67 1.97 11.45
C VAL A 55 -17.21 1.21 10.25
N ASP A 56 -18.37 1.64 9.76
CA ASP A 56 -19.16 0.97 8.72
C ASP A 56 -18.67 1.22 7.27
N HIS A 57 -17.45 1.73 7.12
CA HIS A 57 -16.87 1.98 5.81
C HIS A 57 -15.38 1.66 5.80
N PHE A 58 -14.81 1.50 4.60
CA PHE A 58 -13.38 1.26 4.39
C PHE A 58 -12.74 2.40 3.59
N HIS A 59 -12.96 3.65 4.03
CA HIS A 59 -12.31 4.83 3.43
C HIS A 59 -11.11 5.23 4.27
N ILE A 60 -9.95 4.71 3.89
CA ILE A 60 -8.66 5.08 4.46
C ILE A 60 -7.94 5.85 3.35
N PRO A 61 -7.85 7.20 3.44
CA PRO A 61 -7.27 8.02 2.37
C PRO A 61 -5.88 7.55 1.94
N LYS A 62 -5.07 7.10 2.89
CA LYS A 62 -3.72 6.60 2.60
C LYS A 62 -3.71 5.32 1.74
N LEU A 63 -4.74 4.47 1.82
CA LEU A 63 -4.86 3.27 0.99
C LEU A 63 -5.41 3.56 -0.41
N GLU A 64 -6.06 4.69 -0.61
CA GLU A 64 -6.50 5.12 -1.94
C GLU A 64 -5.30 5.34 -2.89
N MET A 65 -4.16 5.74 -2.34
CA MET A 65 -2.90 5.90 -3.06
C MET A 65 -2.41 4.60 -3.71
N LEU A 66 -2.86 3.42 -3.27
CA LEU A 66 -2.48 2.15 -3.93
C LEU A 66 -2.95 2.12 -5.40
N GLY A 67 -4.07 2.78 -5.72
CA GLY A 67 -4.62 2.82 -7.08
C GLY A 67 -3.79 3.62 -8.09
N ILE A 68 -2.86 4.47 -7.65
CA ILE A 68 -1.99 5.22 -8.56
C ILE A 68 -0.68 4.49 -8.86
N ILE A 69 -0.31 3.47 -8.08
CA ILE A 69 1.01 2.84 -8.13
C ILE A 69 1.35 2.26 -9.51
N THR A 70 0.42 1.56 -10.16
CA THR A 70 0.69 0.96 -11.47
C THR A 70 0.84 2.02 -12.55
N ARG A 71 0.01 3.06 -12.53
CA ARG A 71 0.12 4.22 -13.42
C ARG A 71 1.43 4.98 -13.20
N SER A 72 1.79 5.30 -11.95
CA SER A 72 3.01 6.04 -11.65
C SER A 72 4.24 5.23 -12.04
N THR A 73 4.22 3.91 -11.80
CA THR A 73 5.34 3.04 -12.18
C THR A 73 5.63 3.07 -13.67
N ARG A 74 4.59 3.14 -14.52
CA ARG A 74 4.77 3.27 -15.98
C ARG A 74 5.37 4.62 -16.40
N LEU A 75 5.13 5.68 -15.62
CA LEU A 75 5.56 7.03 -15.96
C LEU A 75 6.95 7.37 -15.41
N VAL A 76 7.26 6.94 -14.19
CA VAL A 76 8.47 7.34 -13.47
C VAL A 76 9.31 6.15 -13.00
N GLY A 77 8.84 4.91 -13.12
CA GLY A 77 9.56 3.73 -12.64
C GLY A 77 9.15 3.29 -11.23
N ALA A 78 9.84 2.28 -10.70
CA ALA A 78 9.41 1.56 -9.49
C ALA A 78 9.32 2.49 -8.26
N PRO A 79 8.27 2.36 -7.42
CA PRO A 79 8.05 3.25 -6.27
C PRO A 79 9.24 3.32 -5.31
N TYR A 80 9.99 2.23 -5.17
CA TYR A 80 11.16 2.13 -4.30
C TYR A 80 12.19 3.27 -4.55
N GLN A 81 12.36 3.68 -5.82
CA GLN A 81 13.31 4.72 -6.22
C GLN A 81 12.96 6.11 -5.68
N TYR A 82 11.71 6.33 -5.28
CA TYR A 82 11.17 7.62 -4.83
C TYR A 82 10.76 7.61 -3.35
N THR A 83 11.21 6.61 -2.60
CA THR A 83 10.92 6.50 -1.16
C THR A 83 11.72 7.53 -0.37
N SER A 84 11.16 7.94 0.77
CA SER A 84 11.86 8.80 1.73
C SER A 84 12.91 8.05 2.56
N ASP A 85 13.03 6.72 2.42
CA ASP A 85 13.93 5.86 3.21
C ASP A 85 15.37 6.38 3.22
N VAL A 86 15.90 6.79 2.05
CA VAL A 86 17.27 7.32 1.94
C VAL A 86 17.40 8.63 2.74
N THR A 87 16.44 9.55 2.58
CA THR A 87 16.45 10.84 3.30
C THR A 87 16.24 10.68 4.80
N GLU A 88 15.37 9.76 5.22
CA GLU A 88 15.13 9.44 6.63
C GLU A 88 16.35 8.80 7.28
N ARG A 89 17.06 7.93 6.54
CA ARG A 89 18.34 7.35 7.00
C ARG A 89 19.39 8.42 7.22
N CYS A 90 19.50 9.39 6.32
CA CYS A 90 20.38 10.55 6.52
C CYS A 90 19.99 11.36 7.76
N HIS A 91 18.70 11.56 8.02
CA HIS A 91 18.23 12.31 9.18
C HIS A 91 18.67 11.67 10.52
N ILE A 92 18.67 10.34 10.59
CA ILE A 92 19.19 9.60 11.77
C ILE A 92 20.67 9.87 11.98
N HIS A 93 21.49 9.77 10.93
CA HIS A 93 22.94 9.89 11.04
C HIS A 93 23.43 11.33 11.23
N TYR A 94 22.77 12.32 10.60
CA TYR A 94 23.29 13.69 10.49
C TYR A 94 22.53 14.73 11.31
N VAL A 95 21.32 14.45 11.78
CA VAL A 95 20.50 15.44 12.50
C VAL A 95 20.20 15.01 13.93
N LYS A 96 19.91 13.73 14.15
CA LYS A 96 19.59 13.24 15.52
C LYS A 96 20.81 13.09 16.42
N LEU A 97 22.02 13.01 15.86
CA LEU A 97 23.26 13.02 16.62
C LEU A 97 23.81 14.45 16.62
N PRO A 98 23.73 15.19 17.74
CA PRO A 98 24.34 16.51 17.84
C PRO A 98 25.86 16.41 17.76
N TYR A 99 26.49 17.43 17.16
CA TYR A 99 27.95 17.63 17.18
C TYR A 99 28.43 18.08 18.55
#